data_AF-A0A5Q4G7A5-F1
#
_entry.id   AF-A0A5Q4G7A5-F1
#
_cell.length_a   1.000
_cell.length_b   1.000
_cell.length_c   1.000
_cell.angle_alpha   90.00
_cell.angle_beta   90.00
_cell.angle_gamma   90.00
#
_symmetry.space_group_name_H-M   'P 1'
#
loop_
_entity.id
_entity.type
_entity.pdbx_description
1 polymer ?
#
loop_
_entity_poly.entity_id
_entity_poly.type
_entity_poly.pdbx_seq_one_letter_code
_entity_poly.pdbx_strand_id
1 'polypeptide(L)'
;MTTTRRDFIRLSGLCLFFSASGLSTGCKDRTDVFQTSLADPQLNSRLIAIAASLRGVHALGQHCLDGRSTADLTRALNERLHETGAASVGQALVKSARTDFSIGRVIDFQDWLLSETECLLAALGVAVGAGGEEEASGLVYRSFARVSYWGPDRTNQGEIFNIQSDGSGAFWVRLDGDISDSLVLRLDGEPLLTTVSGSLVTAVVAPAEAQRIVSVPGQYRLELLDVARNWVQPLGALRVDPVTVMATLADGTTSRVFCQPADWGPRQAVEGQPFNQQPGGDSAIWVRIDCVPTDTVMQLGAHYLPTTLSDGVVTALVAAEPGLVRGSYPITLISESASERLLLGTLDIQGP
;
A
#
# COMPACT_ATOMS: atom_id res chain seq x y z
N MET A 1 -4.82 25.59 -10.20
CA MET A 1 -4.16 26.02 -11.46
C MET A 1 -4.62 25.03 -12.51
N THR A 2 -5.28 25.49 -13.56
CA THR A 2 -5.87 24.61 -14.58
C THR A 2 -4.78 24.04 -15.49
N THR A 3 -4.46 22.77 -15.30
CA THR A 3 -3.65 21.99 -16.23
C THR A 3 -4.41 21.95 -17.55
N THR A 4 -4.03 22.78 -18.51
CA THR A 4 -4.79 22.93 -19.75
C THR A 4 -4.65 21.69 -20.63
N ARG A 5 -5.74 21.33 -21.33
CA ARG A 5 -5.89 20.39 -22.46
C ARG A 5 -4.68 20.22 -23.41
N ARG A 6 -3.76 21.19 -23.44
CA ARG A 6 -2.57 21.24 -24.30
C ARG A 6 -1.56 20.12 -24.02
N ASP A 7 -1.51 19.61 -22.79
CA ASP A 7 -0.52 18.59 -22.41
C ASP A 7 -0.99 17.14 -22.61
N PHE A 8 -2.30 16.86 -22.59
CA PHE A 8 -2.87 15.59 -23.08
C PHE A 8 -2.68 15.40 -24.58
N ILE A 9 -2.86 16.47 -25.36
CA ILE A 9 -2.58 16.44 -26.81
C ILE A 9 -1.10 16.10 -27.06
N ARG A 10 -0.20 16.41 -26.13
CA ARG A 10 1.22 16.09 -26.22
C ARG A 10 1.55 14.67 -25.73
N LEU A 11 0.91 14.19 -24.65
CA LEU A 11 1.18 12.88 -24.03
C LEU A 11 0.42 11.72 -24.69
N SER A 12 -0.77 11.95 -25.25
CA SER A 12 -1.63 10.91 -25.85
C SER A 12 -1.29 10.54 -27.29
N GLY A 13 -0.17 11.04 -27.84
CA GLY A 13 0.32 10.61 -29.16
C GLY A 13 -0.65 10.86 -30.32
N LEU A 14 -1.67 11.71 -30.16
CA LEU A 14 -2.54 12.14 -31.26
C LEU A 14 -1.90 13.35 -31.93
N CYS A 15 -1.07 13.08 -32.95
CA CYS A 15 -0.64 14.01 -33.98
C CYS A 15 -1.81 14.59 -34.83
N LEU A 16 -2.96 14.89 -34.23
CA LEU A 16 -4.11 15.49 -34.92
C LEU A 16 -4.04 17.02 -35.01
N PHE A 17 -2.98 17.65 -34.49
CA PHE A 17 -2.71 19.09 -34.64
C PHE A 17 -1.56 19.45 -35.59
N PHE A 18 -0.90 18.47 -36.24
CA PHE A 18 0.34 18.74 -37.01
C PHE A 18 0.21 18.79 -38.54
N SER A 19 -0.99 18.97 -39.10
CA SER A 19 -1.16 19.20 -40.54
C SER A 19 -1.00 20.66 -40.98
N ALA A 20 -0.57 21.59 -40.11
CA ALA A 20 -0.36 23.01 -40.50
C ALA A 20 1.09 23.53 -40.33
N SER A 21 2.00 22.82 -39.67
CA SER A 21 3.37 23.31 -39.46
C SER A 21 4.37 22.15 -39.47
N GLY A 22 5.09 22.01 -40.58
CA GLY A 22 5.95 20.87 -40.91
C GLY A 22 7.19 20.71 -40.02
N LEU A 23 7.01 20.12 -38.84
CA LEU A 23 8.10 19.58 -38.01
C LEU A 23 7.66 18.24 -37.40
N SER A 24 8.06 17.12 -38.01
CA SER A 24 8.03 15.80 -37.34
C SER A 24 9.08 14.86 -37.94
N THR A 25 10.02 14.41 -37.11
CA THR A 25 11.03 13.39 -37.48
C THR A 25 10.87 12.07 -36.72
N GLY A 26 9.74 11.83 -36.03
CA GLY A 26 9.54 10.62 -35.21
C GLY A 26 8.18 9.91 -35.29
N CYS A 27 7.25 10.33 -36.16
CA CYS A 27 5.90 9.74 -36.27
C CYS A 27 5.56 9.19 -37.67
N LYS A 28 6.58 8.84 -38.47
CA LYS A 28 6.39 8.48 -39.89
C LYS A 28 5.66 7.15 -40.13
N ASP A 29 5.71 6.19 -39.19
CA ASP A 29 5.11 4.86 -39.40
C ASP A 29 3.64 4.73 -38.99
N ARG A 30 3.02 5.76 -38.39
CA ARG A 30 1.66 5.66 -37.85
C ARG A 30 0.60 6.50 -38.58
N THR A 31 1.00 7.30 -39.56
CA THR A 31 0.07 8.17 -40.30
C THR A 31 -0.92 7.39 -41.16
N ASP A 32 -0.59 6.16 -41.57
CA ASP A 32 -1.41 5.38 -42.50
C ASP A 32 -2.77 4.95 -41.90
N VAL A 33 -2.77 4.57 -40.61
CA VAL A 33 -3.98 4.10 -39.93
C VAL A 33 -5.04 5.21 -39.77
N PHE A 34 -4.61 6.47 -39.63
CA PHE A 34 -5.55 7.60 -39.51
C PHE A 34 -6.07 8.11 -40.86
N GLN A 35 -5.41 7.77 -41.97
CA GLN A 35 -5.86 8.11 -43.33
C GLN A 35 -6.80 7.06 -43.92
N THR A 36 -7.04 5.95 -43.20
CA THR A 36 -7.95 4.89 -43.62
C THR A 36 -9.36 5.45 -43.88
N SER A 37 -9.97 5.04 -44.99
CA SER A 37 -11.35 5.41 -45.34
C SER A 37 -12.37 4.77 -44.39
N LEU A 38 -13.46 5.47 -44.08
CA LEU A 38 -14.56 4.86 -43.31
C LEU A 38 -15.27 3.72 -44.07
N ALA A 39 -15.13 3.65 -45.39
CA ALA A 39 -15.65 2.55 -46.21
C ALA A 39 -14.71 1.32 -46.26
N ASP A 40 -13.56 1.36 -45.56
CA ASP A 40 -12.61 0.24 -45.54
C ASP A 40 -13.23 -0.98 -44.82
N PRO A 41 -13.31 -2.17 -45.45
CA PRO A 41 -13.79 -3.39 -44.79
C PRO A 41 -12.99 -3.78 -43.54
N GLN A 42 -11.76 -3.27 -43.38
CA GLN A 42 -10.89 -3.47 -42.22
C GLN A 42 -11.05 -2.40 -41.14
N LEU A 43 -11.98 -1.45 -41.26
CA LEU A 43 -12.14 -0.33 -40.33
C LEU A 43 -12.14 -0.76 -38.85
N ASN A 44 -12.89 -1.81 -38.50
CA ASN A 44 -12.94 -2.30 -37.11
C ASN A 44 -11.56 -2.72 -36.59
N SER A 45 -10.78 -3.46 -37.39
CA SER A 45 -9.42 -3.86 -37.03
C SER A 45 -8.46 -2.66 -36.91
N ARG A 46 -8.69 -1.61 -37.70
CA ARG A 46 -7.91 -0.37 -37.66
C ARG A 46 -8.23 0.45 -36.40
N LEU A 47 -9.51 0.52 -36.00
CA LEU A 47 -9.91 1.13 -34.73
C LEU A 47 -9.31 0.40 -33.53
N ILE A 48 -9.32 -0.93 -33.55
CA ILE A 48 -8.64 -1.76 -32.54
C ILE A 48 -7.14 -1.44 -32.53
N ALA A 49 -6.48 -1.33 -33.68
CA ALA A 49 -5.05 -1.00 -33.74
C ALA A 49 -4.75 0.41 -33.21
N ILE A 50 -5.60 1.40 -33.50
CA ILE A 50 -5.49 2.76 -32.92
C ILE A 50 -5.62 2.68 -31.40
N ALA A 51 -6.66 2.00 -30.91
CA ALA A 51 -6.94 1.88 -29.49
C ALA A 51 -5.82 1.12 -28.75
N ALA A 52 -5.31 0.02 -29.32
CA ALA A 52 -4.15 -0.74 -28.87
C ALA A 52 -2.87 0.10 -28.77
N SER A 53 -2.77 1.15 -29.59
CA SER A 53 -1.58 2.02 -29.63
C SER A 53 -1.60 3.14 -28.59
N LEU A 54 -2.73 3.35 -27.90
CA LEU A 54 -2.88 4.35 -26.85
C LEU A 54 -2.03 3.96 -25.63
N ARG A 55 -1.35 4.94 -25.06
CA ARG A 55 -0.53 4.79 -23.85
C ARG A 55 -1.10 5.65 -22.73
N GLY A 56 -0.92 5.23 -21.48
CA GLY A 56 -1.39 5.99 -20.30
C GLY A 56 -2.91 6.09 -20.18
N VAL A 57 -3.68 5.34 -20.98
CA VAL A 57 -5.15 5.38 -20.98
C VAL A 57 -5.78 4.30 -20.11
N HIS A 58 -5.02 3.53 -19.32
CA HIS A 58 -5.56 2.37 -18.60
C HIS A 58 -6.63 2.77 -17.58
N ALA A 59 -6.31 3.66 -16.64
CA ALA A 59 -7.24 4.11 -15.61
C ALA A 59 -8.50 4.76 -16.23
N LEU A 60 -8.31 5.60 -17.25
CA LEU A 60 -9.40 6.21 -17.98
C LEU A 60 -10.25 5.15 -18.72
N GLY A 61 -9.61 4.24 -19.44
CA GLY A 61 -10.28 3.22 -20.23
C GLY A 61 -11.10 2.28 -19.36
N GLN A 62 -10.61 1.93 -18.16
CA GLN A 62 -11.36 1.15 -17.17
C GLN A 62 -12.64 1.89 -16.72
N HIS A 63 -12.54 3.17 -16.42
CA HIS A 63 -13.71 4.00 -16.08
C HIS A 63 -14.73 4.03 -17.24
N CYS A 64 -14.24 4.11 -18.47
CA CYS A 64 -15.03 4.18 -19.69
C CYS A 64 -15.61 2.84 -20.17
N LEU A 65 -15.10 1.71 -19.66
CA LEU A 65 -15.44 0.37 -20.16
C LEU A 65 -16.91 0.03 -19.90
N ASP A 66 -17.40 0.36 -18.70
CA ASP A 66 -18.81 0.17 -18.27
C ASP A 66 -19.36 -1.23 -18.62
N GLY A 67 -18.54 -2.26 -18.45
CA GLY A 67 -18.90 -3.65 -18.75
C GLY A 67 -19.12 -4.00 -20.24
N ARG A 68 -18.86 -3.08 -21.16
CA ARG A 68 -19.07 -3.29 -22.61
C ARG A 68 -18.01 -4.22 -23.20
N SER A 69 -18.42 -5.09 -24.12
CA SER A 69 -17.48 -5.94 -24.85
C SER A 69 -16.69 -5.15 -25.89
N THR A 70 -15.54 -5.69 -26.33
CA THR A 70 -14.75 -5.14 -27.44
C THR A 70 -15.61 -4.93 -28.70
N ALA A 71 -16.54 -5.85 -28.99
CA ALA A 71 -17.43 -5.76 -30.13
C ALA A 71 -18.43 -4.60 -29.99
N ASP A 72 -18.98 -4.38 -28.79
CA ASP A 72 -19.90 -3.28 -28.50
C ASP A 72 -19.21 -1.92 -28.61
N LEU A 73 -18.01 -1.79 -28.04
CA LEU A 73 -17.21 -0.57 -28.12
C LEU A 73 -16.82 -0.24 -29.56
N THR A 74 -16.37 -1.24 -30.32
CA THR A 74 -15.99 -1.06 -31.73
C THR A 74 -17.20 -0.65 -32.56
N ARG A 75 -18.36 -1.28 -32.36
CA ARG A 75 -19.62 -0.94 -33.03
C ARG A 75 -20.07 0.48 -32.71
N ALA A 76 -20.12 0.85 -31.43
CA ALA A 76 -20.52 2.18 -30.99
C ALA A 76 -19.58 3.27 -31.55
N LEU A 77 -18.27 3.02 -31.54
CA LEU A 77 -17.29 3.94 -32.14
C LEU A 77 -17.51 4.05 -33.66
N ASN A 78 -17.67 2.92 -34.35
CA ASN A 78 -17.87 2.90 -35.80
C ASN A 78 -19.13 3.65 -36.25
N GLU A 79 -20.26 3.44 -35.56
CA GLU A 79 -21.54 4.15 -35.81
C GLU A 79 -21.33 5.66 -35.72
N ARG A 80 -20.69 6.14 -34.64
CA ARG A 80 -20.38 7.57 -34.47
C ARG A 80 -19.48 8.13 -35.57
N LEU A 81 -18.46 7.38 -35.99
CA LEU A 81 -17.53 7.87 -37.02
C LEU A 81 -18.25 8.07 -38.36
N HIS A 82 -19.19 7.18 -38.71
CA HIS A 82 -19.97 7.31 -39.95
C HIS A 82 -20.92 8.51 -39.94
N GLU A 83 -21.51 8.86 -38.79
CA GLU A 83 -22.37 10.05 -38.64
C GLU A 83 -21.63 11.36 -38.96
N THR A 84 -20.30 11.36 -38.88
CA THR A 84 -19.51 12.56 -39.16
C THR A 84 -19.43 12.91 -40.65
N GLY A 85 -19.65 11.96 -41.56
CA GLY A 85 -19.44 12.14 -43.00
C GLY A 85 -18.01 12.50 -43.40
N ALA A 86 -17.02 12.22 -42.54
CA ALA A 86 -15.61 12.49 -42.83
C ALA A 86 -15.01 11.46 -43.80
N ALA A 87 -13.96 11.84 -44.53
CA ALA A 87 -13.35 10.96 -45.53
C ALA A 87 -12.42 9.89 -44.92
N SER A 88 -11.88 10.13 -43.72
CA SER A 88 -10.95 9.23 -43.03
C SER A 88 -11.21 9.12 -41.53
N VAL A 89 -10.72 8.03 -40.93
CA VAL A 89 -10.84 7.75 -39.49
C VAL A 89 -10.33 8.90 -38.62
N GLY A 90 -9.16 9.46 -38.95
CA GLY A 90 -8.58 10.57 -38.18
C GLY A 90 -9.45 11.82 -38.20
N GLN A 91 -10.00 12.18 -39.37
CA GLN A 91 -10.94 13.29 -39.49
C GLN A 91 -12.25 13.02 -38.74
N ALA A 92 -12.75 11.79 -38.81
CA ALA A 92 -13.97 11.36 -38.14
C ALA A 92 -13.83 11.45 -36.61
N LEU A 93 -12.72 10.96 -36.04
CA LEU A 93 -12.46 11.02 -34.59
C LEU A 93 -12.42 12.47 -34.09
N VAL A 94 -11.72 13.37 -34.80
CA VAL A 94 -11.68 14.80 -34.45
C VAL A 94 -13.07 15.43 -34.51
N LYS A 95 -13.82 15.15 -35.59
CA LYS A 95 -15.15 15.73 -35.79
C LYS A 95 -16.13 15.23 -34.74
N SER A 96 -16.12 13.94 -34.45
CA SER A 96 -16.98 13.32 -33.43
C SER A 96 -16.68 13.88 -32.03
N ALA A 97 -15.40 13.94 -31.63
CA ALA A 97 -15.01 14.53 -30.34
C ALA A 97 -15.42 16.01 -30.23
N ARG A 98 -15.27 16.82 -31.28
CA ARG A 98 -15.74 18.22 -31.28
C ARG A 98 -17.26 18.31 -31.15
N THR A 99 -17.99 17.46 -31.85
CA THR A 99 -19.45 17.39 -31.74
C THR A 99 -19.86 17.05 -30.32
N ASP A 100 -19.24 16.05 -29.70
CA ASP A 100 -19.50 15.63 -28.32
C ASP A 100 -19.39 16.78 -27.34
N PHE A 101 -18.29 17.56 -27.40
CA PHE A 101 -18.14 18.75 -26.59
C PHE A 101 -19.22 19.80 -26.87
N SER A 102 -19.57 20.03 -28.13
CA SER A 102 -20.56 21.05 -28.51
C SER A 102 -21.97 20.75 -28.01
N ILE A 103 -22.32 19.48 -27.83
CA ILE A 103 -23.64 19.03 -27.38
C ILE A 103 -23.65 18.54 -25.93
N GLY A 104 -22.54 18.68 -25.21
CA GLY A 104 -22.43 18.28 -23.80
C GLY A 104 -22.35 16.77 -23.55
N ARG A 105 -22.00 15.96 -24.56
CA ARG A 105 -21.70 14.52 -24.39
C ARG A 105 -20.26 14.33 -23.90
N VAL A 106 -20.06 14.71 -22.66
CA VAL A 106 -18.75 14.71 -22.00
C VAL A 106 -18.79 13.86 -20.74
N ILE A 107 -17.63 13.33 -20.38
CA ILE A 107 -17.42 12.49 -19.19
C ILE A 107 -16.38 13.18 -18.33
N ASP A 108 -16.72 13.34 -17.05
CA ASP A 108 -15.83 13.87 -16.04
C ASP A 108 -15.04 12.72 -15.41
N PHE A 109 -13.72 12.80 -15.45
CA PHE A 109 -12.83 11.83 -14.84
C PHE A 109 -11.64 12.54 -14.19
N GLN A 110 -11.58 12.58 -12.86
CA GLN A 110 -10.45 13.15 -12.10
C GLN A 110 -10.10 14.61 -12.47
N ASP A 111 -11.12 15.47 -12.66
CA ASP A 111 -10.99 16.86 -13.14
C ASP A 111 -10.69 17.00 -14.65
N TRP A 112 -10.80 15.90 -15.41
CA TRP A 112 -10.69 15.89 -16.85
C TRP A 112 -12.07 15.83 -17.49
N LEU A 113 -12.30 16.72 -18.46
CA LEU A 113 -13.49 16.66 -19.29
C LEU A 113 -13.15 16.02 -20.64
N LEU A 114 -13.66 14.81 -20.85
CA LEU A 114 -13.40 14.01 -22.03
C LEU A 114 -14.64 13.96 -22.92
N SER A 115 -14.46 13.96 -24.23
CA SER A 115 -15.55 13.58 -25.12
C SER A 115 -15.91 12.10 -24.93
N GLU A 116 -17.18 11.77 -25.12
CA GLU A 116 -17.62 10.38 -25.11
C GLU A 116 -16.86 9.54 -26.17
N THR A 117 -16.49 10.13 -27.31
CA THR A 117 -15.62 9.50 -28.32
C THR A 117 -14.24 9.15 -27.77
N GLU A 118 -13.58 10.06 -27.05
CA GLU A 118 -12.29 9.79 -26.40
C GLU A 118 -12.42 8.67 -25.35
N CYS A 119 -13.52 8.68 -24.60
CA CYS A 119 -13.81 7.66 -23.61
C CYS A 119 -14.04 6.27 -24.25
N LEU A 120 -14.81 6.18 -25.33
CA LEU A 120 -15.01 4.94 -26.10
C LEU A 120 -13.70 4.39 -26.66
N LEU A 121 -12.82 5.26 -27.16
CA LEU A 121 -11.53 4.85 -27.71
C LEU A 121 -10.58 4.36 -26.59
N ALA A 122 -10.57 5.03 -25.44
CA ALA A 122 -9.80 4.58 -24.27
C ALA A 122 -10.32 3.24 -23.72
N ALA A 123 -11.63 3.07 -23.62
CA ALA A 123 -12.27 1.81 -23.24
C ALA A 123 -11.94 0.68 -24.21
N LEU A 124 -11.99 0.95 -25.52
CA LEU A 124 -11.61 -0.02 -26.54
C LEU A 124 -10.14 -0.42 -26.36
N GLY A 125 -9.28 0.53 -26.01
CA GLY A 125 -7.88 0.27 -25.70
C GLY A 125 -7.75 -0.76 -24.59
N VAL A 126 -8.34 -0.50 -23.44
CA VAL A 126 -8.33 -1.44 -22.30
C VAL A 126 -8.92 -2.80 -22.67
N ALA A 127 -10.03 -2.82 -23.40
CA ALA A 127 -10.71 -4.06 -23.81
C ALA A 127 -9.86 -4.94 -24.75
N VAL A 128 -8.90 -4.36 -25.48
CA VAL A 128 -7.96 -5.10 -26.35
C VAL A 128 -6.56 -5.26 -25.73
N GLY A 129 -6.42 -4.97 -24.43
CA GLY A 129 -5.15 -5.08 -23.71
C GLY A 129 -4.20 -3.90 -23.93
N ALA A 130 -4.64 -2.80 -24.54
CA ALA A 130 -3.88 -1.56 -24.55
C ALA A 130 -3.70 -1.04 -23.12
N GLY A 131 -2.45 -0.81 -22.73
CA GLY A 131 -2.13 -0.45 -21.35
C GLY A 131 -2.12 -1.63 -20.37
N GLY A 132 -2.27 -2.88 -20.84
CA GLY A 132 -2.09 -4.10 -20.04
C GLY A 132 -0.63 -4.52 -19.89
N GLU A 133 0.23 -4.05 -20.79
CA GLU A 133 1.67 -4.09 -20.66
C GLU A 133 2.18 -2.71 -21.08
N GLU A 134 2.14 -1.77 -20.13
CA GLU A 134 3.28 -0.87 -20.08
C GLU A 134 4.45 -1.83 -19.89
N GLU A 135 5.14 -2.19 -20.99
CA GLU A 135 6.46 -2.81 -20.92
C GLU A 135 7.12 -2.15 -19.74
N ALA A 136 7.47 -2.95 -18.73
CA ALA A 136 8.32 -2.54 -17.66
C ALA A 136 9.66 -2.12 -18.29
N SER A 137 9.68 -0.94 -18.92
CA SER A 137 10.83 -0.09 -18.92
C SER A 137 11.22 -0.09 -17.45
N GLY A 138 12.33 -0.76 -17.15
CA GLY A 138 12.62 -1.17 -15.78
C GLY A 138 12.51 0.06 -14.90
N LEU A 139 11.60 0.01 -13.93
CA LEU A 139 11.44 1.08 -12.95
C LEU A 139 12.84 1.47 -12.46
N VAL A 140 13.23 2.71 -12.71
CA VAL A 140 14.58 3.15 -12.37
C VAL A 140 14.57 3.57 -10.91
N TYR A 141 15.07 2.70 -10.04
CA TYR A 141 15.21 2.97 -8.63
C TYR A 141 16.32 4.02 -8.40
N ARG A 142 15.94 5.21 -7.96
CA ARG A 142 16.86 6.31 -7.63
C ARG A 142 16.19 7.36 -6.76
N SER A 143 17.01 8.09 -6.00
CA SER A 143 16.55 9.33 -5.38
C SER A 143 16.39 10.42 -6.44
N PHE A 144 15.23 11.05 -6.49
CA PHE A 144 14.91 12.16 -7.38
C PHE A 144 14.21 13.33 -6.68
N ALA A 145 13.66 13.13 -5.48
CA ALA A 145 13.05 14.16 -4.67
C ALA A 145 13.66 14.18 -3.26
N ARG A 146 13.83 15.38 -2.69
CA ARG A 146 14.27 15.52 -1.30
C ARG A 146 13.04 15.43 -0.40
N VAL A 147 12.91 14.32 0.33
CA VAL A 147 11.80 14.09 1.27
C VAL A 147 12.16 14.72 2.60
N SER A 148 11.38 15.70 3.06
CA SER A 148 11.56 16.30 4.38
C SER A 148 10.87 15.47 5.47
N TYR A 149 9.70 14.90 5.18
CA TYR A 149 8.99 14.00 6.11
C TYR A 149 7.95 13.15 5.36
N TRP A 150 7.58 12.01 5.92
CA TRP A 150 6.44 11.22 5.46
C TRP A 150 5.79 10.46 6.61
N GLY A 151 4.54 10.07 6.44
CA GLY A 151 3.85 9.21 7.41
C GLY A 151 2.46 8.78 6.95
N PRO A 152 1.79 7.94 7.75
CA PRO A 152 2.31 7.27 8.94
C PRO A 152 3.32 6.16 8.58
N ASP A 153 4.28 5.91 9.46
CA ASP A 153 5.28 4.83 9.33
C ASP A 153 4.98 3.63 10.23
N ARG A 154 3.94 3.71 11.07
CA ARG A 154 3.51 2.62 11.95
C ARG A 154 2.01 2.66 12.29
N THR A 155 1.46 1.49 12.61
CA THR A 155 0.13 1.30 13.20
C THR A 155 0.06 -0.04 13.93
N ASN A 156 -1.00 -0.30 14.69
CA ASN A 156 -1.26 -1.61 15.27
C ASN A 156 -2.18 -2.43 14.38
N GLN A 157 -2.11 -3.75 14.52
CA GLN A 157 -2.98 -4.66 13.81
C GLN A 157 -4.44 -4.35 14.15
N GLY A 158 -5.29 -4.31 13.13
CA GLY A 158 -6.70 -3.92 13.26
C GLY A 158 -6.94 -2.41 13.36
N GLU A 159 -5.93 -1.57 13.57
CA GLU A 159 -6.07 -0.11 13.64
C GLU A 159 -5.70 0.54 12.31
N ILE A 160 -6.70 1.14 11.63
CA ILE A 160 -6.48 1.88 10.39
C ILE A 160 -5.62 3.12 10.67
N PHE A 161 -4.55 3.27 9.90
CA PHE A 161 -3.60 4.36 10.02
C PHE A 161 -4.15 5.66 9.41
N ASN A 162 -3.98 6.79 10.12
CA ASN A 162 -4.43 8.12 9.68
C ASN A 162 -5.85 8.10 9.07
N ILE A 163 -6.81 7.58 9.86
CA ILE A 163 -8.18 7.34 9.42
C ILE A 163 -8.88 8.63 8.95
N GLN A 164 -9.55 8.56 7.80
CA GLN A 164 -10.38 9.63 7.27
C GLN A 164 -11.85 9.45 7.67
N SER A 165 -12.71 10.43 7.40
CA SER A 165 -14.12 10.39 7.81
C SER A 165 -14.94 9.27 7.16
N ASP A 166 -14.46 8.69 6.06
CA ASP A 166 -15.07 7.55 5.36
C ASP A 166 -14.48 6.19 5.79
N GLY A 167 -13.57 6.17 6.78
CA GLY A 167 -12.88 4.97 7.23
C GLY A 167 -11.68 4.55 6.37
N SER A 168 -11.31 5.33 5.35
CA SER A 168 -10.09 5.08 4.59
C SER A 168 -8.84 5.39 5.42
N GLY A 169 -7.72 4.76 5.05
CA GLY A 169 -6.40 5.14 5.55
C GLY A 169 -5.73 6.15 4.62
N ALA A 170 -4.77 6.93 5.11
CA ALA A 170 -4.07 7.89 4.26
C ALA A 170 -2.57 8.00 4.56
N PHE A 171 -1.76 8.09 3.51
CA PHE A 171 -0.35 8.47 3.57
C PHE A 171 -0.16 9.91 3.15
N TRP A 172 0.91 10.53 3.63
CA TRP A 172 1.36 11.83 3.19
C TRP A 172 2.88 11.90 3.15
N VAL A 173 3.40 12.66 2.20
CA VAL A 173 4.83 12.88 1.96
C VAL A 173 5.03 14.35 1.68
N ARG A 174 5.90 15.00 2.47
CA ARG A 174 6.33 16.37 2.24
C ARG A 174 7.69 16.35 1.54
N LEU A 175 7.76 17.08 0.43
CA LEU A 175 8.93 17.18 -0.43
C LEU A 175 9.47 18.62 -0.39
N ASP A 176 10.78 18.78 -0.55
CA ASP A 176 11.40 20.10 -0.68
C ASP A 176 11.48 20.52 -2.17
N GLY A 177 11.12 21.76 -2.46
CA GLY A 177 11.24 22.37 -3.80
C GLY A 177 10.01 22.22 -4.69
N ASP A 178 10.17 22.55 -5.98
CA ASP A 178 9.12 22.37 -6.99
C ASP A 178 8.95 20.88 -7.29
N ILE A 179 7.73 20.37 -7.16
CA ILE A 179 7.41 18.96 -7.41
C ILE A 179 6.59 18.80 -8.67
N SER A 180 6.75 17.63 -9.29
CA SER A 180 5.99 17.24 -10.48
C SER A 180 4.58 16.82 -10.08
N ASP A 181 3.58 17.17 -10.87
CA ASP A 181 2.22 16.66 -10.69
C ASP A 181 2.09 15.18 -11.15
N SER A 182 3.14 14.62 -11.74
CA SER A 182 3.22 13.21 -12.17
C SER A 182 3.57 12.21 -11.07
N LEU A 183 3.55 12.65 -9.80
CA LEU A 183 3.94 11.82 -8.67
C LEU A 183 2.78 10.94 -8.18
N VAL A 184 3.10 9.67 -7.88
CA VAL A 184 2.18 8.66 -7.37
C VAL A 184 2.83 7.93 -6.19
N LEU A 185 2.12 7.76 -5.09
CA LEU A 185 2.57 6.87 -4.01
C LEU A 185 2.22 5.42 -4.34
N ARG A 186 3.11 4.50 -3.99
CA ARG A 186 2.90 3.07 -4.11
C ARG A 186 3.08 2.38 -2.76
N LEU A 187 2.23 1.39 -2.47
CA LEU A 187 2.39 0.49 -1.34
C LEU A 187 2.64 -0.92 -1.85
N ASP A 188 3.78 -1.52 -1.50
CA ASP A 188 4.23 -2.82 -2.00
C ASP A 188 4.23 -2.96 -3.53
N GLY A 189 4.39 -1.82 -4.22
CA GLY A 189 4.37 -1.76 -5.68
C GLY A 189 3.01 -1.47 -6.29
N GLU A 190 1.93 -1.46 -5.52
CA GLU A 190 0.61 -1.10 -6.00
C GLU A 190 0.40 0.43 -5.92
N PRO A 191 0.02 1.10 -7.02
CA PRO A 191 -0.23 2.53 -7.02
C PRO A 191 -1.46 2.89 -6.18
N LEU A 192 -1.35 3.96 -5.39
CA LEU A 192 -2.42 4.49 -4.57
C LEU A 192 -3.08 5.71 -5.23
N LEU A 193 -4.33 6.01 -4.87
CA LEU A 193 -5.01 7.24 -5.29
C LEU A 193 -4.27 8.43 -4.68
N THR A 194 -3.49 9.13 -5.49
CA THR A 194 -2.54 10.16 -5.05
C THR A 194 -2.98 11.55 -5.51
N THR A 195 -2.90 12.52 -4.61
CA THR A 195 -3.11 13.95 -4.86
C THR A 195 -1.82 14.70 -4.56
N VAL A 196 -1.40 15.56 -5.49
CA VAL A 196 -0.24 16.44 -5.33
C VAL A 196 -0.73 17.88 -5.18
N SER A 197 -0.33 18.55 -4.10
CA SER A 197 -0.70 19.94 -3.82
C SER A 197 0.46 20.71 -3.19
N GLY A 198 1.10 21.58 -3.97
CA GLY A 198 2.24 22.37 -3.49
C GLY A 198 3.43 21.48 -3.20
N SER A 199 3.86 21.35 -1.95
CA SER A 199 4.95 20.46 -1.52
C SER A 199 4.47 19.15 -0.89
N LEU A 200 3.15 18.91 -0.89
CA LEU A 200 2.52 17.78 -0.23
C LEU A 200 1.98 16.79 -1.26
N VAL A 201 2.37 15.53 -1.12
CA VAL A 201 1.80 14.39 -1.82
C VAL A 201 1.01 13.58 -0.81
N THR A 202 -0.29 13.41 -1.01
CA THR A 202 -1.14 12.57 -0.15
C THR A 202 -1.68 11.42 -0.96
N ALA A 203 -1.84 10.24 -0.36
CA ALA A 203 -2.55 9.15 -1.00
C ALA A 203 -3.54 8.48 -0.06
N VAL A 204 -4.66 8.05 -0.63
CA VAL A 204 -5.77 7.39 0.08
C VAL A 204 -5.72 5.89 -0.19
N VAL A 205 -5.95 5.11 0.87
CA VAL A 205 -6.10 3.66 0.84
C VAL A 205 -7.55 3.34 1.18
N ALA A 206 -8.27 2.76 0.23
CA ALA A 206 -9.70 2.46 0.38
C ALA A 206 -9.96 1.61 1.65
N PRO A 207 -11.13 1.76 2.32
CA PRO A 207 -11.38 1.13 3.62
C PRO A 207 -11.13 -0.38 3.66
N ALA A 208 -11.59 -1.12 2.64
CA ALA A 208 -11.39 -2.58 2.56
C ALA A 208 -9.90 -2.96 2.45
N GLU A 209 -9.13 -2.18 1.71
CA GLU A 209 -7.70 -2.40 1.51
C GLU A 209 -6.89 -1.99 2.75
N ALA A 210 -7.25 -0.85 3.37
CA ALA A 210 -6.67 -0.43 4.63
C ALA A 210 -6.90 -1.49 5.72
N GLN A 211 -8.12 -2.04 5.81
CA GLN A 211 -8.45 -3.13 6.73
C GLN A 211 -7.63 -4.40 6.44
N ARG A 212 -7.43 -4.74 5.16
CA ARG A 212 -6.59 -5.87 4.75
C ARG A 212 -5.14 -5.69 5.21
N ILE A 213 -4.55 -4.52 4.96
CA ILE A 213 -3.17 -4.18 5.37
C ILE A 213 -3.02 -4.31 6.88
N VAL A 214 -3.91 -3.69 7.66
CA VAL A 214 -3.76 -3.70 9.12
C VAL A 214 -4.16 -5.03 9.74
N SER A 215 -4.77 -5.96 9.01
CA SER A 215 -5.10 -7.29 9.55
C SER A 215 -3.90 -8.23 9.70
N VAL A 216 -2.83 -7.98 8.96
CA VAL A 216 -1.63 -8.82 8.95
C VAL A 216 -0.43 -8.01 9.45
N PRO A 217 0.14 -8.36 10.62
CA PRO A 217 1.37 -7.74 11.11
C PRO A 217 2.51 -7.90 10.10
N GLY A 218 3.34 -6.87 9.95
CA GLY A 218 4.40 -6.88 8.95
C GLY A 218 4.90 -5.50 8.56
N GLN A 219 5.73 -5.46 7.51
CA GLN A 219 6.22 -4.24 6.90
C GLN A 219 5.70 -4.12 5.48
N TYR A 220 5.11 -2.97 5.15
CA TYR A 220 4.55 -2.67 3.84
C TYR A 220 5.34 -1.51 3.23
N ARG A 221 6.07 -1.75 2.15
CA ARG A 221 7.01 -0.81 1.55
C ARG A 221 6.27 0.36 0.92
N LEU A 222 6.65 1.58 1.29
CA LEU A 222 6.13 2.80 0.68
C LEU A 222 7.16 3.38 -0.30
N GLU A 223 6.72 3.69 -1.51
CA GLU A 223 7.54 4.25 -2.60
C GLU A 223 6.88 5.48 -3.21
N LEU A 224 7.70 6.39 -3.76
CA LEU A 224 7.26 7.50 -4.61
C LEU A 224 7.66 7.20 -6.06
N LEU A 225 6.67 7.14 -6.96
CA LEU A 225 6.84 6.96 -8.39
C LEU A 225 6.64 8.29 -9.10
N ASP A 226 7.58 8.65 -9.98
CA ASP A 226 7.37 9.67 -11.00
C ASP A 226 7.00 8.99 -12.32
N VAL A 227 5.71 9.04 -12.66
CA VAL A 227 5.15 8.33 -13.83
C VAL A 227 5.72 8.85 -15.14
N ALA A 228 6.01 10.16 -15.23
CA ALA A 228 6.51 10.77 -16.47
C ALA A 228 7.95 10.34 -16.80
N ARG A 229 8.74 10.03 -15.77
CA ARG A 229 10.16 9.66 -15.90
C ARG A 229 10.42 8.19 -15.64
N ASN A 230 9.41 7.47 -15.16
CA ASN A 230 9.49 6.09 -14.70
C ASN A 230 10.59 5.88 -13.63
N TRP A 231 10.69 6.82 -12.70
CA TRP A 231 11.64 6.78 -11.59
C TRP A 231 10.93 6.40 -10.30
N VAL A 232 11.55 5.53 -9.51
CA VAL A 232 11.05 5.10 -8.20
C VAL A 232 12.01 5.48 -7.11
N GLN A 233 11.50 6.15 -6.08
CA GLN A 233 12.24 6.49 -4.88
C GLN A 233 11.63 5.75 -3.67
N PRO A 234 12.36 4.83 -3.03
CA PRO A 234 11.93 4.24 -1.76
C PRO A 234 11.81 5.33 -0.68
N LEU A 235 10.72 5.30 0.09
CA LEU A 235 10.48 6.22 1.21
C LEU A 235 10.74 5.55 2.56
N GLY A 236 10.28 4.31 2.70
CA GLY A 236 10.37 3.52 3.93
C GLY A 236 9.35 2.39 3.92
N ALA A 237 8.82 2.04 5.08
CA ALA A 237 7.74 1.04 5.19
C ALA A 237 6.78 1.41 6.32
N LEU A 238 5.49 1.21 6.08
CA LEU A 238 4.48 1.15 7.16
C LEU A 238 4.71 -0.15 7.94
N ARG A 239 4.95 -0.03 9.24
CA ARG A 239 5.01 -1.18 10.15
C ARG A 239 3.65 -1.41 10.81
N VAL A 240 3.06 -2.58 10.60
CA VAL A 240 1.88 -3.04 11.33
C VAL A 240 2.38 -3.91 12.49
N ASP A 241 2.37 -3.34 13.68
CA ASP A 241 2.71 -4.02 14.93
C ASP A 241 1.55 -4.98 15.29
N PRO A 242 1.79 -6.21 15.77
CA PRO A 242 0.70 -7.12 16.17
C PRO A 242 -0.16 -6.50 17.27
N VAL A 243 -1.44 -6.91 17.37
CA VAL A 243 -2.27 -6.48 18.50
C VAL A 243 -1.61 -7.03 19.75
N THR A 244 -1.25 -6.11 20.62
CA THR A 244 -0.83 -6.40 21.97
C THR A 244 -2.00 -7.05 22.72
N VAL A 245 -1.99 -8.38 22.82
CA VAL A 245 -3.00 -9.11 23.58
C VAL A 245 -2.68 -8.96 25.06
N MET A 246 -3.58 -8.34 25.82
CA MET A 246 -3.44 -8.23 27.27
C MET A 246 -3.61 -9.61 27.92
N ALA A 247 -2.82 -9.89 28.96
CA ALA A 247 -2.86 -11.18 29.64
C ALA A 247 -4.20 -11.42 30.33
N THR A 248 -4.61 -12.69 30.43
CA THR A 248 -5.70 -13.10 31.32
C THR A 248 -5.15 -13.41 32.72
N LEU A 249 -5.66 -12.74 33.75
CA LEU A 249 -5.30 -12.95 35.14
C LEU A 249 -5.93 -14.25 35.69
N ALA A 250 -5.47 -14.69 36.86
CA ALA A 250 -5.92 -15.95 37.46
C ALA A 250 -7.43 -15.99 37.79
N ASP A 251 -8.08 -14.83 37.94
CA ASP A 251 -9.52 -14.69 38.15
C ASP A 251 -10.34 -14.65 36.83
N GLY A 252 -9.68 -14.77 35.68
CA GLY A 252 -10.30 -14.70 34.36
C GLY A 252 -10.47 -13.30 33.79
N THR A 253 -10.09 -12.25 34.53
CA THR A 253 -10.14 -10.87 34.03
C THR A 253 -8.96 -10.53 33.12
N THR A 254 -9.12 -9.54 32.25
CA THR A 254 -8.03 -9.02 31.41
C THR A 254 -7.15 -8.06 32.21
N SER A 255 -5.84 -8.30 32.22
CA SER A 255 -4.86 -7.42 32.84
C SER A 255 -4.87 -6.04 32.19
N ARG A 256 -4.65 -5.00 32.99
CA ARG A 256 -4.51 -3.62 32.48
C ARG A 256 -3.06 -3.24 32.21
N VAL A 257 -2.11 -4.02 32.73
CA VAL A 257 -0.70 -3.66 32.72
C VAL A 257 0.21 -4.73 32.14
N PHE A 258 -0.20 -6.00 32.16
CA PHE A 258 0.57 -7.09 31.59
C PHE A 258 -0.01 -7.57 30.28
N CYS A 259 0.87 -7.78 29.32
CA CYS A 259 0.58 -8.45 28.08
C CYS A 259 0.66 -9.97 28.24
N GLN A 260 0.01 -10.68 27.33
CA GLN A 260 0.19 -12.12 27.20
C GLN A 260 1.69 -12.38 26.97
N PRO A 261 2.35 -13.17 27.84
CA PRO A 261 3.75 -13.53 27.64
C PRO A 261 3.90 -14.31 26.34
N ALA A 262 4.89 -13.94 25.52
CA ALA A 262 5.21 -14.65 24.29
C ALA A 262 5.86 -16.00 24.58
N ASP A 263 6.76 -16.06 25.57
CA ASP A 263 7.38 -17.29 26.05
C ASP A 263 8.04 -17.07 27.43
N TRP A 264 8.36 -18.15 28.14
CA TRP A 264 9.09 -18.11 29.40
C TRP A 264 9.79 -19.43 29.71
N GLY A 265 10.85 -19.36 30.51
CA GLY A 265 11.54 -20.55 30.98
C GLY A 265 12.56 -20.31 32.10
N PRO A 266 13.10 -21.41 32.67
CA PRO A 266 12.76 -22.79 32.34
C PRO A 266 11.41 -23.24 32.93
N ARG A 267 10.83 -24.32 32.37
CA ARG A 267 9.62 -24.98 32.88
C ARG A 267 9.92 -26.19 33.78
N GLN A 268 11.12 -26.76 33.62
CA GLN A 268 11.59 -27.91 34.38
C GLN A 268 13.07 -27.73 34.73
N ALA A 269 13.47 -28.22 35.89
CA ALA A 269 14.87 -28.35 36.29
C ALA A 269 15.06 -29.60 37.17
N VAL A 270 16.31 -29.96 37.46
CA VAL A 270 16.65 -31.10 38.33
C VAL A 270 17.12 -30.58 39.67
N GLU A 271 16.67 -31.20 40.75
CA GLU A 271 17.08 -30.89 42.12
C GLU A 271 18.61 -30.90 42.26
N GLY A 272 19.15 -29.83 42.83
CA GLY A 272 20.59 -29.65 43.02
C GLY A 272 21.39 -29.32 41.75
N GLN A 273 20.75 -29.17 40.58
CA GLN A 273 21.43 -28.75 39.35
C GLN A 273 21.06 -27.32 38.96
N PRO A 274 22.02 -26.47 38.55
CA PRO A 274 21.72 -25.12 38.09
C PRO A 274 20.99 -25.18 36.74
N PHE A 275 20.13 -24.19 36.48
CA PHE A 275 19.46 -24.00 35.20
C PHE A 275 19.71 -22.59 34.68
N ASN A 276 19.90 -22.46 33.36
CA ASN A 276 20.19 -21.16 32.73
C ASN A 276 21.25 -20.36 33.51
N GLN A 277 22.36 -21.04 33.82
CA GLN A 277 23.37 -20.54 34.76
C GLN A 277 23.96 -19.22 34.30
N GLN A 278 24.00 -18.25 35.20
CA GLN A 278 24.60 -16.94 34.99
C GLN A 278 26.09 -16.97 35.36
N PRO A 279 26.90 -15.99 34.91
CA PRO A 279 28.34 -15.95 35.22
C PRO A 279 28.69 -16.01 36.73
N GLY A 280 27.77 -15.60 37.61
CA GLY A 280 27.92 -15.67 39.07
C GLY A 280 27.58 -17.03 39.69
N GLY A 281 27.14 -18.01 38.91
CA GLY A 281 26.73 -19.33 39.38
C GLY A 281 25.23 -19.47 39.68
N ASP A 282 24.52 -18.35 39.84
CA ASP A 282 23.07 -18.32 40.03
C ASP A 282 22.32 -18.88 38.81
N SER A 283 21.11 -19.38 39.05
CA SER A 283 20.18 -19.77 37.99
C SER A 283 19.29 -18.58 37.59
N ALA A 284 18.71 -18.60 36.39
CA ALA A 284 17.86 -17.49 35.95
C ALA A 284 16.56 -17.96 35.27
N ILE A 285 15.46 -17.30 35.63
CA ILE A 285 14.17 -17.42 34.94
C ILE A 285 14.04 -16.20 34.01
N TRP A 286 13.53 -16.42 32.80
CA TRP A 286 13.27 -15.37 31.82
C TRP A 286 11.84 -15.45 31.29
N VAL A 287 11.28 -14.29 30.95
CA VAL A 287 9.93 -14.12 30.40
C VAL A 287 10.00 -13.09 29.28
N ARG A 288 9.56 -13.45 28.08
CA ARG A 288 9.40 -12.52 26.95
C ARG A 288 7.98 -11.96 26.99
N ILE A 289 7.85 -10.66 27.13
CA ILE A 289 6.56 -9.97 27.31
C ILE A 289 6.67 -8.54 26.77
N ASP A 290 5.78 -8.17 25.86
CA ASP A 290 5.87 -6.90 25.11
C ASP A 290 5.44 -5.68 25.93
N CYS A 291 4.51 -5.85 26.88
CA CYS A 291 4.16 -4.82 27.84
C CYS A 291 4.21 -5.34 29.27
N VAL A 292 5.03 -4.67 30.06
CA VAL A 292 5.29 -4.98 31.46
C VAL A 292 5.63 -3.68 32.20
N PRO A 293 5.03 -3.40 33.36
CA PRO A 293 5.36 -2.23 34.16
C PRO A 293 6.80 -2.25 34.63
N THR A 294 7.42 -1.07 34.74
CA THR A 294 8.80 -0.93 35.21
C THR A 294 9.00 -1.33 36.67
N ASP A 295 7.92 -1.42 37.46
CA ASP A 295 7.92 -1.86 38.86
C ASP A 295 7.69 -3.37 39.02
N THR A 296 7.73 -4.14 37.93
CA THR A 296 7.44 -5.58 37.97
C THR A 296 8.50 -6.36 38.74
N VAL A 297 8.05 -7.22 39.64
CA VAL A 297 8.88 -8.19 40.36
C VAL A 297 8.40 -9.61 40.05
N MET A 298 9.33 -10.54 39.86
CA MET A 298 9.03 -11.95 39.71
C MET A 298 9.00 -12.65 41.07
N GLN A 299 8.00 -13.50 41.28
CA GLN A 299 7.85 -14.36 42.44
C GLN A 299 7.90 -15.84 42.01
N LEU A 300 8.69 -16.65 42.71
CA LEU A 300 8.78 -18.11 42.57
C LEU A 300 8.27 -18.77 43.85
N GLY A 301 7.11 -19.43 43.80
CA GLY A 301 6.44 -19.92 44.99
C GLY A 301 6.11 -18.76 45.94
N ALA A 302 6.69 -18.78 47.15
CA ALA A 302 6.53 -17.72 48.14
C ALA A 302 7.65 -16.65 48.09
N HIS A 303 8.66 -16.81 47.24
CA HIS A 303 9.88 -15.99 47.26
C HIS A 303 9.90 -14.95 46.14
N TYR A 304 10.14 -13.69 46.49
CA TYR A 304 10.42 -12.64 45.51
C TYR A 304 11.87 -12.75 45.03
N LEU A 305 12.07 -12.63 43.72
CA LEU A 305 13.36 -12.77 43.08
C LEU A 305 13.91 -11.39 42.66
N PRO A 306 15.23 -11.17 42.73
CA PRO A 306 15.87 -10.01 42.10
C PRO A 306 15.55 -10.00 40.60
N THR A 307 14.76 -9.01 40.18
CA THR A 307 14.17 -8.95 38.84
C THR A 307 14.77 -7.80 38.04
N THR A 308 15.12 -8.04 36.78
CA THR A 308 15.64 -7.06 35.83
C THR A 308 14.77 -7.03 34.59
N LEU A 309 14.43 -5.83 34.12
CA LEU A 309 13.65 -5.60 32.91
C LEU A 309 14.55 -4.98 31.85
N SER A 310 14.61 -5.61 30.68
CA SER A 310 15.35 -5.09 29.52
C SER A 310 14.69 -5.53 28.24
N ASP A 311 14.38 -4.59 27.34
CA ASP A 311 13.95 -4.84 25.95
C ASP A 311 12.88 -5.94 25.79
N GLY A 312 11.77 -5.85 26.52
CA GLY A 312 10.68 -6.83 26.44
C GLY A 312 10.99 -8.19 27.07
N VAL A 313 12.05 -8.27 27.87
CA VAL A 313 12.42 -9.45 28.65
C VAL A 313 12.48 -9.10 30.14
N VAL A 314 11.72 -9.85 30.93
CA VAL A 314 11.84 -9.88 32.39
C VAL A 314 12.73 -11.06 32.74
N THR A 315 13.81 -10.80 33.47
CA THR A 315 14.71 -11.85 33.99
C THR A 315 14.72 -11.79 35.51
N ALA A 316 14.83 -12.93 36.17
CA ALA A 316 15.00 -12.97 37.61
C ALA A 316 16.00 -14.04 38.03
N LEU A 317 16.84 -13.69 39.01
CA LEU A 317 17.87 -14.58 39.53
C LEU A 317 17.32 -15.48 40.64
N VAL A 318 17.65 -16.76 40.57
CA VAL A 318 17.39 -17.76 41.59
C VAL A 318 18.73 -18.12 42.21
N ALA A 319 18.90 -17.76 43.49
CA ALA A 319 20.12 -18.01 44.24
C ALA A 319 20.46 -19.51 44.25
N ALA A 320 21.75 -19.82 44.18
CA ALA A 320 22.22 -21.21 44.16
C ALA A 320 21.87 -22.00 45.45
N GLU A 321 21.65 -21.34 46.59
CA GLU A 321 21.44 -21.99 47.89
C GLU A 321 20.49 -21.22 48.83
N PRO A 322 19.64 -21.90 49.65
CA PRO A 322 19.40 -23.34 49.64
C PRO A 322 18.62 -23.75 48.39
N GLY A 323 19.14 -24.74 47.66
CA GLY A 323 18.63 -25.17 46.37
C GLY A 323 17.14 -25.52 46.38
N LEU A 324 16.48 -25.33 45.24
CA LEU A 324 15.11 -25.77 45.05
C LEU A 324 15.05 -27.31 45.21
N VAL A 325 14.16 -27.78 46.07
CA VAL A 325 13.89 -29.21 46.26
C VAL A 325 12.85 -29.69 45.26
N ARG A 326 12.70 -31.01 45.12
CA ARG A 326 11.65 -31.60 44.27
C ARG A 326 10.28 -31.00 44.60
N GLY A 327 9.59 -30.48 43.59
CA GLY A 327 8.29 -29.83 43.73
C GLY A 327 7.89 -28.97 42.53
N SER A 328 6.69 -28.40 42.59
CA SER A 328 6.18 -27.48 41.56
C SER A 328 6.04 -26.09 42.15
N TYR A 329 6.71 -25.10 41.55
CA TYR A 329 6.78 -23.74 42.06
C TYR A 329 6.09 -22.79 41.09
N PRO A 330 4.97 -22.14 41.47
CA PRO A 330 4.31 -21.18 40.59
C PRO A 330 5.23 -19.97 40.34
N ILE A 331 5.28 -19.51 39.10
CA ILE A 331 6.00 -18.31 38.69
C ILE A 331 4.98 -17.20 38.42
N THR A 332 5.10 -16.09 39.11
CA THR A 332 4.16 -14.96 39.02
C THR A 332 4.90 -13.67 38.76
N LEU A 333 4.42 -12.84 37.83
CA LEU A 333 4.82 -11.42 37.73
C LEU A 333 3.87 -10.57 38.55
N ILE A 334 4.41 -9.61 39.29
CA ILE A 334 3.65 -8.77 40.22
C ILE A 334 4.00 -7.31 39.93
N SER A 335 3.00 -6.48 39.72
CA SER A 335 3.14 -5.02 39.70
C SER A 335 2.41 -4.46 40.91
N GLU A 336 3.16 -3.90 41.86
CA GLU A 336 2.60 -3.39 43.10
C GLU A 336 1.76 -2.14 42.85
N SER A 337 2.22 -1.23 41.98
CA SER A 337 1.50 0.00 41.65
C SER A 337 0.14 -0.27 41.00
N ALA A 338 0.04 -1.31 40.17
CA ALA A 338 -1.21 -1.72 39.53
C ALA A 338 -2.07 -2.65 40.40
N SER A 339 -1.49 -3.23 41.45
CA SER A 339 -2.09 -4.30 42.26
C SER A 339 -2.54 -5.51 41.43
N GLU A 340 -1.77 -5.86 40.39
CA GLU A 340 -2.05 -7.00 39.49
C GLU A 340 -0.98 -8.08 39.61
N ARG A 341 -1.41 -9.35 39.47
CA ARG A 341 -0.55 -10.54 39.54
C ARG A 341 -0.82 -11.45 38.35
N LEU A 342 0.17 -11.65 37.50
CA LEU A 342 0.10 -12.53 36.34
C LEU A 342 0.78 -13.86 36.64
N LEU A 343 -0.01 -14.93 36.75
CA LEU A 343 0.51 -16.30 36.85
C LEU A 343 1.00 -16.76 35.47
N LEU A 344 2.29 -17.06 35.35
CA LEU A 344 2.91 -17.52 34.11
C LEU A 344 2.78 -19.04 33.92
N GLY A 345 2.89 -19.80 35.02
CA GLY A 345 2.91 -21.25 35.04
C GLY A 345 3.67 -21.79 36.25
N THR A 346 4.20 -23.00 36.16
CA THR A 346 4.97 -23.67 37.22
C THR A 346 6.36 -24.10 36.74
N LEU A 347 7.38 -23.87 37.56
CA LEU A 347 8.68 -24.51 37.43
C LEU A 347 8.65 -25.84 38.20
N ASP A 348 8.78 -26.95 37.48
CA ASP A 348 8.83 -28.28 38.08
C ASP A 348 10.27 -28.72 38.34
N ILE A 349 10.59 -28.94 39.61
CA ILE A 349 11.88 -29.49 40.04
C ILE A 349 11.73 -30.99 40.17
N GLN A 350 12.46 -31.71 39.33
CA GLN A 350 12.50 -33.16 39.29
C GLN A 350 13.52 -33.68 40.30
N GLY A 351 13.30 -34.90 40.79
CA GLY A 351 14.32 -35.60 41.58
C GLY A 351 15.55 -35.93 40.70
N PRO A 352 16.69 -36.23 41.34
CA PRO A 352 17.94 -36.57 40.66
C PRO A 352 17.87 -37.84 39.81
#